data_AF-A0A537XPD6-F1
#
_entry.id   AF-A0A537XPD6-F1
#
_cell.length_a   1.000
_cell.length_b   1.000
_cell.length_c   1.000
_cell.angle_alpha   90.00
_cell.angle_beta   90.00
_cell.angle_gamma   90.00
#
_symmetry.space_group_name_H-M   'P 1'
#
loop_
_entity.id
_entity.type
_entity.pdbx_description
1 polymer ?
#
loop_
_entity_poly.entity_id
_entity_poly.type
_entity_poly.pdbx_seq_one_letter_code
_entity_poly.pdbx_strand_id
1 'polypeptide(L)'
;MRSTSRVIMTCVPGRSIPQSRELLRPNQGISRGLRRGMGDPADPPAHVTTPRGRLSTRRRPESDVEEFGQKMAEKRASALYVYATILGAAALIVYGVTAGAWSRWQPTFRPGAVVFWLVACAASNLLPASVTSDVEATMSGPVNLAIAYLFPAPVAAAIVGFGSLTDWEIQRDISVSRAAFNRAQLALATGAASTMFQVARLGPWRVASAIVVYNLLNLFFVMEAQHLLHGVPLSEVFHRVVTPVPSFIGSYLVLGCLGIIFALVYKQLGGFAVAPFLVPLLFARYALRHSKQLEQAQRERRALADKLIDERERERARIASDMHDLVLQRLAAVQIQSDNITSALRAGKVEQAGDLASTVKEQVAGAIADIRTAIADLRRSALDGADLG
;
A
#
# COMPACT_ATOMS: atom_id res chain seq x y z
N MET A 1 -7.22 -17.56 8.26
CA MET A 1 -6.36 -16.80 9.20
C MET A 1 -5.54 -15.80 8.39
N ARG A 2 -6.16 -14.66 8.07
CA ARG A 2 -5.59 -13.52 7.35
C ARG A 2 -5.79 -12.29 8.26
N SER A 3 -4.94 -11.28 8.11
CA SER A 3 -5.01 -9.95 8.74
C SER A 3 -4.17 -9.76 10.01
N THR A 4 -2.87 -9.53 9.84
CA THR A 4 -2.01 -8.96 10.91
C THR A 4 -1.02 -7.90 10.44
N SER A 5 -1.13 -7.42 9.20
CA SER A 5 -0.30 -6.34 8.67
C SER A 5 -1.15 -5.15 8.24
N ARG A 6 -1.90 -4.56 9.17
CA ARG A 6 -2.42 -3.20 9.01
C ARG A 6 -1.66 -2.28 9.97
N VAL A 7 -0.84 -1.48 9.32
CA VAL A 7 0.34 -0.76 9.81
C VAL A 7 -0.10 0.46 10.62
N ILE A 8 0.67 0.82 11.64
CA ILE A 8 0.60 2.11 12.35
C ILE A 8 0.77 3.22 11.30
N MET A 9 -0.34 3.76 10.81
CA MET A 9 -0.37 4.73 9.74
C MET A 9 -0.69 6.11 10.32
N THR A 10 0.17 6.58 11.22
CA THR A 10 0.26 8.02 11.51
C THR A 10 1.51 8.66 10.91
N CYS A 11 2.43 7.92 10.28
CA CYS A 11 3.61 8.53 9.62
C CYS A 11 4.41 7.59 8.67
N VAL A 12 3.84 6.66 7.88
CA VAL A 12 4.69 5.91 6.92
C VAL A 12 4.05 5.82 5.53
N PRO A 13 4.73 6.26 4.45
CA PRO A 13 4.28 6.04 3.08
C PRO A 13 4.24 4.55 2.74
N GLY A 14 3.04 4.10 2.39
CA GLY A 14 2.80 2.81 1.77
C GLY A 14 3.37 2.78 0.36
N ARG A 15 4.63 2.35 0.23
CA ARG A 15 5.02 1.57 -0.96
C ARG A 15 4.77 0.12 -0.63
N SER A 16 3.89 -0.49 -1.43
CA SER A 16 3.68 -1.93 -1.50
C SER A 16 5.03 -2.65 -1.55
N ILE A 17 5.20 -3.64 -0.69
CA ILE A 17 6.29 -4.62 -0.79
C ILE A 17 6.02 -5.41 -2.07
N PRO A 18 6.90 -5.40 -3.10
CA PRO A 18 6.84 -6.44 -4.11
C PRO A 18 7.34 -7.73 -3.45
N GLN A 19 6.41 -8.56 -3.00
CA GLN A 19 6.67 -9.99 -2.80
C GLN A 19 6.91 -10.61 -4.16
N SER A 20 8.19 -10.80 -4.52
CA SER A 20 8.77 -11.79 -5.45
C SER A 20 9.96 -11.18 -6.17
N ARG A 21 11.16 -11.46 -5.64
CA ARG A 21 12.42 -11.22 -6.34
C ARG A 21 13.09 -12.58 -6.57
N GLU A 22 12.42 -13.39 -7.38
CA GLU A 22 12.99 -14.60 -7.99
C GLU A 22 12.23 -14.84 -9.30
N LEU A 23 12.97 -15.21 -10.35
CA LEU A 23 12.57 -15.39 -11.75
C LEU A 23 12.62 -14.11 -12.61
N LEU A 24 13.79 -13.88 -13.21
CA LEU A 24 14.00 -13.63 -14.65
C LEU A 24 15.46 -13.17 -14.84
N ARG A 25 16.37 -14.12 -15.07
CA ARG A 25 17.66 -13.81 -15.71
C ARG A 25 17.45 -13.90 -17.23
N PRO A 26 17.88 -12.89 -18.01
CA PRO A 26 17.82 -12.96 -19.47
C PRO A 26 18.92 -13.88 -20.00
N ASN A 27 18.51 -14.85 -20.81
CA ASN A 27 19.40 -15.76 -21.53
C ASN A 27 20.03 -14.98 -22.71
N GLN A 28 21.29 -14.54 -22.56
CA GLN A 28 22.08 -14.04 -23.68
C GLN A 28 22.68 -15.24 -24.43
N GLY A 29 22.34 -15.33 -25.72
CA GLY A 29 22.78 -16.40 -26.60
C GLY A 29 24.27 -16.35 -26.92
N ILE A 30 24.83 -17.52 -27.19
CA ILE A 30 26.04 -17.66 -28.01
C ILE A 30 25.81 -18.81 -28.98
N SER A 31 25.58 -18.43 -30.24
CA SER A 31 25.71 -19.28 -31.40
C SER A 31 27.19 -19.32 -31.80
N ARG A 32 27.80 -20.50 -31.90
CA ARG A 32 28.94 -20.77 -32.80
C ARG A 32 29.08 -22.27 -33.04
N GLY A 33 28.94 -22.67 -34.30
CA GLY A 33 28.98 -24.04 -34.77
C GLY A 33 30.37 -24.50 -35.27
N LEU A 34 30.33 -25.69 -35.91
CA LEU A 34 31.39 -26.49 -36.54
C LEU A 34 32.30 -27.24 -35.54
N ARG A 35 32.62 -28.53 -35.68
CA ARG A 35 32.92 -29.32 -36.88
C ARG A 35 32.96 -30.84 -36.54
N ARG A 36 32.68 -31.69 -37.54
CA ARG A 36 32.93 -33.15 -37.60
C ARG A 36 34.39 -33.53 -37.30
N GLY A 37 34.60 -34.73 -36.73
CA GLY A 37 35.87 -35.47 -36.73
C GLY A 37 35.74 -36.82 -36.02
N MET A 38 36.32 -37.87 -36.62
CA MET A 38 36.13 -39.31 -36.41
C MET A 38 37.28 -39.90 -35.56
N GLY A 39 37.06 -40.94 -34.75
CA GLY A 39 38.12 -41.76 -34.13
C GLY A 39 37.81 -42.34 -32.73
N ASP A 40 37.55 -43.65 -32.68
CA ASP A 40 37.48 -44.55 -31.50
C ASP A 40 38.88 -44.81 -30.85
N PRO A 41 39.05 -45.59 -29.75
CA PRO A 41 38.19 -45.90 -28.59
C PRO A 41 38.97 -45.86 -27.24
N ALA A 42 38.29 -46.25 -26.14
CA ALA A 42 38.80 -46.72 -24.83
C ALA A 42 38.70 -45.73 -23.66
N ASP A 43 37.66 -45.94 -22.82
CA ASP A 43 37.77 -45.83 -21.36
C ASP A 43 36.68 -46.68 -20.66
N PRO A 44 36.95 -47.26 -19.47
CA PRO A 44 36.20 -48.35 -18.83
C PRO A 44 34.92 -47.88 -18.10
N PRO A 45 34.03 -48.79 -17.64
CA PRO A 45 32.66 -48.43 -17.30
C PRO A 45 32.49 -47.78 -15.92
N ALA A 46 31.64 -46.76 -15.90
CA ALA A 46 30.68 -46.37 -14.87
C ALA A 46 31.04 -46.63 -13.39
N HIS A 47 31.59 -45.62 -12.72
CA HIS A 47 31.34 -45.41 -11.30
C HIS A 47 30.01 -44.65 -11.12
N VAL A 48 28.97 -45.40 -10.77
CA VAL A 48 27.71 -44.88 -10.23
C VAL A 48 28.03 -44.09 -8.96
N THR A 49 28.06 -42.76 -9.07
CA THR A 49 28.04 -41.88 -7.90
C THR A 49 26.58 -41.67 -7.53
N THR A 50 26.13 -42.41 -6.52
CA THR A 50 24.87 -42.17 -5.82
C THR A 50 24.72 -40.69 -5.46
N PRO A 51 23.53 -40.08 -5.62
CA PRO A 51 23.32 -38.70 -5.20
C PRO A 51 23.43 -38.66 -3.67
N ARG A 52 24.50 -38.04 -3.16
CA ARG A 52 24.63 -37.68 -1.75
C ARG A 52 23.41 -36.81 -1.41
N GLY A 53 22.47 -37.41 -0.68
CA GLY A 53 21.39 -36.67 -0.04
C GLY A 53 22.00 -35.50 0.71
N ARG A 54 21.59 -34.27 0.36
CA ARG A 54 21.79 -33.12 1.22
C ARG A 54 21.03 -33.42 2.50
N LEU A 55 21.75 -33.91 3.50
CA LEU A 55 21.35 -33.82 4.89
C LEU A 55 21.01 -32.35 5.12
N SER A 56 19.72 -32.09 5.36
CA SER A 56 19.29 -30.85 5.96
C SER A 56 20.18 -30.64 7.18
N THR A 57 20.91 -29.53 7.19
CA THR A 57 21.63 -29.08 8.37
C THR A 57 20.59 -28.93 9.48
N ARG A 58 20.56 -29.93 10.36
CA ARG A 58 19.73 -29.95 11.57
C ARG A 58 20.08 -28.67 12.34
N ARG A 59 19.19 -27.66 12.31
CA ARG A 59 19.32 -26.47 13.16
C ARG A 59 19.61 -26.97 14.58
N ARG A 60 20.68 -26.47 15.20
CA ARG A 60 20.98 -26.81 16.59
C ARG A 60 19.86 -26.22 17.45
N PRO A 61 19.33 -26.94 18.45
CA PRO A 61 18.31 -26.40 19.34
C PRO A 61 18.74 -25.10 20.05
N GLU A 62 20.05 -24.88 20.24
CA GLU A 62 20.60 -23.61 20.75
C GLU A 62 20.25 -22.39 19.87
N SER A 63 20.29 -22.50 18.54
CA SER A 63 19.99 -21.36 17.66
C SER A 63 18.51 -20.97 17.73
N ASP A 64 17.61 -21.94 17.91
CA ASP A 64 16.18 -21.66 18.03
C ASP A 64 15.83 -21.09 19.42
N VAL A 65 16.58 -21.45 20.48
CA VAL A 65 16.44 -20.87 21.83
C VAL A 65 16.97 -19.43 21.88
N GLU A 66 18.11 -19.15 21.24
CA GLU A 66 18.65 -17.79 21.12
C GLU A 66 17.74 -16.90 20.26
N GLU A 67 17.28 -17.39 19.11
CA GLU A 67 16.33 -16.67 18.23
C GLU A 67 15.01 -16.39 18.96
N PHE A 68 14.51 -17.35 19.76
CA PHE A 68 13.31 -17.16 20.57
C PHE A 68 13.53 -16.16 21.72
N GLY A 69 14.67 -16.23 22.40
CA GLY A 69 15.05 -15.30 23.47
C GLY A 69 15.16 -13.86 22.94
N GLN A 70 15.76 -13.68 21.77
CA GLN A 70 15.90 -12.38 21.12
C GLN A 70 14.53 -11.79 20.73
N LYS A 71 13.66 -12.59 20.08
CA LYS A 71 12.29 -12.16 19.74
C LYS A 71 11.46 -11.81 20.98
N MET A 72 11.65 -12.53 22.09
CA MET A 72 10.97 -12.24 23.36
C MET A 72 11.49 -10.95 24.00
N ALA A 73 12.80 -10.70 23.94
CA ALA A 73 13.41 -9.46 24.41
C ALA A 73 12.92 -8.24 23.61
N GLU A 74 12.87 -8.35 22.28
CA GLU A 74 12.34 -7.31 21.38
C GLU A 74 10.85 -6.99 21.66
N LYS A 75 10.04 -8.04 21.88
CA LYS A 75 8.63 -7.87 22.30
C LYS A 75 8.49 -7.19 23.66
N ARG A 76 9.37 -7.49 24.62
CA ARG A 76 9.37 -6.84 25.93
C ARG A 76 9.80 -5.38 25.83
N ALA A 77 10.84 -5.08 25.06
CA ALA A 77 11.33 -3.72 24.85
C ALA A 77 10.27 -2.83 24.18
N SER A 78 9.60 -3.34 23.14
CA SER A 78 8.51 -2.63 22.47
C SER A 78 7.29 -2.39 23.37
N ALA A 79 6.91 -3.38 24.18
CA ALA A 79 5.84 -3.20 25.18
C ALA A 79 6.23 -2.16 26.24
N LEU A 80 7.45 -2.23 26.78
CA LEU A 80 7.95 -1.29 27.78
C LEU A 80 7.93 0.15 27.25
N TYR A 81 8.38 0.36 26.02
CA TYR A 81 8.36 1.67 25.36
C TYR A 81 6.93 2.21 25.24
N VAL A 82 5.99 1.41 24.74
CA VAL A 82 4.58 1.79 24.61
C VAL A 82 3.99 2.23 25.95
N TYR A 83 4.17 1.42 26.99
CA TYR A 83 3.64 1.72 28.32
C TYR A 83 4.36 2.88 28.99
N ALA A 84 5.67 3.04 28.79
CA ALA A 84 6.43 4.17 29.32
C ALA A 84 5.95 5.50 28.74
N THR A 85 5.66 5.57 27.43
CA THR A 85 5.09 6.77 26.80
C THR A 85 3.71 7.09 27.36
N ILE A 86 2.84 6.07 27.50
CA ILE A 86 1.50 6.24 28.09
C ILE A 86 1.59 6.73 29.54
N LEU A 87 2.45 6.11 30.35
CA LEU A 87 2.67 6.50 31.74
C LEU A 87 3.26 7.90 31.85
N GLY A 88 4.17 8.29 30.96
CA GLY A 88 4.74 9.64 30.91
C GLY A 88 3.67 10.70 30.64
N ALA A 89 2.78 10.46 29.67
CA ALA A 89 1.66 11.36 29.38
C ALA A 89 0.69 11.44 30.57
N ALA A 90 0.34 10.29 31.16
CA ALA A 90 -0.53 10.24 32.34
C ALA A 90 0.09 10.98 33.53
N ALA A 91 1.38 10.78 33.80
CA ALA A 91 2.12 11.47 34.85
C ALA A 91 2.12 12.98 34.66
N LEU A 92 2.34 13.47 33.43
CA LEU A 92 2.26 14.91 33.11
C LEU A 92 0.87 15.49 33.40
N ILE A 93 -0.19 14.78 33.02
CA ILE A 93 -1.58 15.22 33.26
C ILE A 93 -1.91 15.23 34.76
N VAL A 94 -1.57 14.16 35.47
CA VAL A 94 -1.78 14.02 36.93
C VAL A 94 -0.95 15.06 37.70
N TYR A 95 0.29 15.31 37.29
CA TYR A 95 1.11 16.39 37.83
C TYR A 95 0.42 17.74 37.66
N GLY A 96 -0.20 18.01 36.51
CA GLY A 96 -0.99 19.21 36.30
C GLY A 96 -2.10 19.42 37.32
N VAL A 97 -2.86 18.36 37.61
CA VAL A 97 -3.95 18.38 38.58
C VAL A 97 -3.41 18.66 39.98
N THR A 98 -2.38 17.94 40.40
CA THR A 98 -1.78 18.05 41.74
C THR A 98 -1.03 19.36 41.97
N ALA A 99 -0.35 19.89 40.95
CA ALA A 99 0.35 21.18 41.01
C ALA A 99 -0.60 22.38 40.93
N GLY A 100 -1.90 22.16 40.78
CA GLY A 100 -2.89 23.22 40.61
C GLY A 100 -2.73 23.99 39.30
N ALA A 101 -2.08 23.40 38.27
CA ALA A 101 -1.95 24.05 36.97
C ALA A 101 -3.32 24.36 36.33
N TRP A 102 -4.33 23.56 36.69
CA TRP A 102 -5.73 23.75 36.29
C TRP A 102 -6.42 24.93 37.00
N SER A 103 -5.97 25.30 38.20
CA SER A 103 -6.59 26.35 39.03
C SER A 103 -5.82 27.67 39.03
N ARG A 104 -4.48 27.63 38.88
CA ARG A 104 -3.59 28.81 38.93
C ARG A 104 -3.50 29.56 37.60
N TRP A 105 -3.91 28.95 36.50
CA TRP A 105 -3.75 29.52 35.17
C TRP A 105 -4.95 30.41 34.78
N GLN A 106 -4.83 31.72 35.14
CA GLN A 106 -5.62 32.92 34.75
C GLN A 106 -7.17 32.89 34.68
N PRO A 107 -7.86 34.06 34.84
CA PRO A 107 -9.33 34.19 34.95
C PRO A 107 -10.13 33.82 33.69
N THR A 108 -9.46 33.51 32.58
CA THR A 108 -10.07 33.18 31.28
C THR A 108 -10.58 31.73 31.21
N PHE A 109 -10.52 30.97 32.31
CA PHE A 109 -11.10 29.64 32.42
C PHE A 109 -12.63 29.69 32.35
N ARG A 110 -13.14 29.84 31.12
CA ARG A 110 -14.48 29.36 30.80
C ARG A 110 -14.33 27.88 30.50
N PRO A 111 -14.98 26.95 31.23
CA PRO A 111 -15.05 25.54 30.86
C PRO A 111 -15.35 25.33 29.36
N GLY A 112 -16.12 26.26 28.77
CA GLY A 112 -16.37 26.32 27.33
C GLY A 112 -15.13 26.42 26.43
N ALA A 113 -14.01 26.99 26.87
CA ALA A 113 -12.76 27.05 26.11
C ALA A 113 -12.08 25.68 26.01
N VAL A 114 -12.00 24.96 27.13
CA VAL A 114 -11.46 23.59 27.18
C VAL A 114 -12.34 22.67 26.33
N VAL A 115 -13.67 22.77 26.50
CA VAL A 115 -14.63 21.99 25.70
C VAL A 115 -14.51 22.32 24.22
N PHE A 116 -14.45 23.60 23.85
CA PHE A 116 -14.31 24.03 22.45
C PHE A 116 -13.05 23.43 21.81
N TRP A 117 -11.90 23.55 22.47
CA TRP A 117 -10.63 23.05 21.92
C TRP A 117 -10.52 21.53 21.96
N LEU A 118 -11.16 20.87 22.93
CA LEU A 118 -11.29 19.41 22.95
C LEU A 118 -12.15 18.92 21.77
N VAL A 119 -13.27 19.58 21.50
CA VAL A 119 -14.13 19.29 20.34
C VAL A 119 -13.41 19.62 19.03
N ALA A 120 -12.71 20.74 18.95
CA ALA A 120 -11.93 21.10 17.77
C ALA A 120 -10.81 20.08 17.48
N CYS A 121 -10.12 19.62 18.53
CA CYS A 121 -9.12 18.55 18.44
C CYS A 121 -9.76 17.25 17.95
N ALA A 122 -10.87 16.83 18.57
CA ALA A 122 -11.61 15.63 18.17
C ALA A 122 -12.10 15.72 16.72
N ALA A 123 -12.76 16.81 16.34
CA ALA A 123 -13.22 17.04 14.97
C ALA A 123 -12.05 16.99 13.96
N SER A 124 -10.91 17.59 14.33
CA SER A 124 -9.70 17.53 13.52
C SER A 124 -9.03 16.15 13.46
N ASN A 125 -9.42 15.17 14.28
CA ASN A 125 -8.85 13.81 14.21
C ASN A 125 -9.88 12.77 13.72
N LEU A 126 -11.17 13.05 13.89
CA LEU A 126 -12.29 12.22 13.46
C LEU A 126 -12.57 12.31 11.96
N LEU A 127 -12.18 13.39 11.30
CA LEU A 127 -12.37 13.49 9.86
C LEU A 127 -11.35 12.62 9.11
N PRO A 128 -11.80 11.53 8.44
CA PRO A 128 -10.91 10.53 7.86
C PRO A 128 -10.22 11.12 6.63
N ALA A 129 -8.91 11.35 6.73
CA ALA A 129 -8.10 11.96 5.68
C ALA A 129 -7.07 10.98 5.15
N SER A 130 -7.51 9.83 4.62
CA SER A 130 -6.64 8.90 3.92
C SER A 130 -6.32 9.45 2.51
N VAL A 131 -5.50 10.49 2.43
CA VAL A 131 -5.23 11.23 1.19
C VAL A 131 -3.74 11.34 0.94
N THR A 132 -3.05 10.21 0.93
CA THR A 132 -1.57 10.12 0.87
C THR A 132 -1.01 10.26 2.28
N SER A 133 -0.10 9.35 2.62
CA SER A 133 0.59 9.26 3.91
C SER A 133 1.16 10.60 4.42
N ASP A 134 1.46 11.52 3.51
CA ASP A 134 2.14 12.78 3.79
C ASP A 134 1.17 13.89 4.24
N VAL A 135 -0.11 13.79 3.85
CA VAL A 135 -1.16 14.77 4.18
C VAL A 135 -1.93 14.37 5.45
N GLU A 136 -2.01 13.08 5.76
CA GLU A 136 -2.70 12.56 6.94
C GLU A 136 -1.99 12.96 8.25
N ALA A 137 -0.65 13.04 8.23
CA ALA A 137 0.19 13.35 9.39
C ALA A 137 0.19 14.84 9.80
N THR A 138 -0.24 15.75 8.92
CA THR A 138 0.00 17.19 9.09
C THR A 138 -1.18 17.93 9.72
N MET A 139 -2.42 17.45 9.57
CA MET A 139 -3.58 18.33 9.72
C MET A 139 -4.12 18.51 11.16
N SER A 140 -3.69 17.74 12.16
CA SER A 140 -3.97 18.01 13.59
C SER A 140 -2.94 18.96 14.21
N GLY A 141 -1.79 19.15 13.54
CA GLY A 141 -0.69 20.02 13.97
C GLY A 141 -1.13 21.45 14.31
N PRO A 142 -1.88 22.17 13.44
CA PRO A 142 -2.34 23.52 13.75
C PRO A 142 -3.21 23.59 15.01
N VAL A 143 -4.14 22.64 15.19
CA VAL A 143 -5.02 22.62 16.36
C VAL A 143 -4.23 22.30 17.62
N ASN A 144 -3.32 21.33 17.58
CA ASN A 144 -2.47 20.96 18.71
C ASN A 144 -1.51 22.11 19.10
N LEU A 145 -0.89 22.79 18.14
CA LEU A 145 -0.04 23.96 18.40
C LEU A 145 -0.84 25.16 18.93
N ALA A 146 -2.08 25.35 18.47
CA ALA A 146 -2.98 26.35 19.04
C ALA A 146 -3.29 26.02 20.51
N ILE A 147 -3.59 24.76 20.83
CA ILE A 147 -3.82 24.28 22.20
C ILE A 147 -2.55 24.48 23.05
N ALA A 148 -1.37 24.15 22.52
CA ALA A 148 -0.10 24.35 23.20
C ALA A 148 0.18 25.82 23.53
N TYR A 149 -0.16 26.74 22.63
CA TYR A 149 -0.01 28.18 22.85
C TYR A 149 -1.04 28.72 23.85
N LEU A 150 -2.26 28.18 23.80
CA LEU A 150 -3.35 28.65 24.63
C LEU A 150 -3.25 28.12 26.05
N PHE A 151 -2.89 26.86 26.28
CA PHE A 151 -3.01 26.22 27.59
C PHE A 151 -1.63 25.84 28.16
N PRO A 152 -1.48 25.76 29.50
CA PRO A 152 -0.24 25.30 30.13
C PRO A 152 -0.01 23.81 29.84
N ALA A 153 1.25 23.37 29.89
CA ALA A 153 1.66 22.07 29.39
C ALA A 153 0.81 20.88 29.87
N PRO A 154 0.44 20.76 31.16
CA PRO A 154 -0.40 19.65 31.61
C PRO A 154 -1.84 19.70 31.07
N VAL A 155 -2.41 20.90 30.93
CA VAL A 155 -3.78 21.09 30.42
C VAL A 155 -3.79 20.88 28.90
N ALA A 156 -2.79 21.40 28.19
CA ALA A 156 -2.63 21.19 26.76
C ALA A 156 -2.47 19.69 26.44
N ALA A 157 -1.64 18.98 27.20
CA ALA A 157 -1.46 17.54 27.10
C ALA A 157 -2.76 16.78 27.37
N ALA A 158 -3.57 17.21 28.35
CA ALA A 158 -4.87 16.59 28.62
C ALA A 158 -5.86 16.80 27.48
N ILE A 159 -6.01 18.04 26.98
CA ILE A 159 -6.93 18.36 25.88
C ILE A 159 -6.58 17.54 24.65
N VAL A 160 -5.31 17.50 24.26
CA VAL A 160 -4.88 16.72 23.09
C VAL A 160 -4.95 15.22 23.35
N GLY A 161 -4.55 14.75 24.52
CA GLY A 161 -4.58 13.33 24.88
C GLY A 161 -5.99 12.74 24.84
N PHE A 162 -6.99 13.48 25.32
CA PHE A 162 -8.40 13.06 25.28
C PHE A 162 -9.09 13.41 23.95
N GLY A 163 -8.68 14.50 23.28
CA GLY A 163 -9.23 14.95 22.01
C GLY A 163 -8.69 14.22 20.77
N SER A 164 -7.59 13.47 20.88
CA SER A 164 -6.99 12.76 19.75
C SER A 164 -7.66 11.41 19.45
N LEU A 165 -8.97 11.45 19.24
CA LEU A 165 -9.80 10.32 18.80
C LEU A 165 -9.56 10.05 17.31
N THR A 166 -9.21 8.82 16.97
CA THR A 166 -8.98 8.42 15.56
C THR A 166 -10.13 7.58 15.03
N ASP A 167 -10.42 7.71 13.73
CA ASP A 167 -11.45 6.92 13.04
C ASP A 167 -11.25 5.40 13.22
N TRP A 168 -9.99 4.96 13.16
CA TRP A 168 -9.57 3.57 13.37
C TRP A 168 -9.94 3.02 14.76
N GLU A 169 -9.96 3.87 15.77
CA GLU A 169 -10.35 3.47 17.13
C GLU A 169 -11.86 3.28 17.24
N ILE A 170 -12.63 4.14 16.57
CA ILE A 170 -14.10 4.02 16.51
C ILE A 170 -14.50 2.76 15.75
N GLN A 171 -13.81 2.48 14.64
CA GLN A 171 -14.01 1.27 13.82
C GLN A 171 -13.42 0.01 14.46
N ARG A 172 -12.68 0.14 15.58
CA ARG A 172 -11.98 -0.96 16.29
C ARG A 172 -10.93 -1.70 15.45
N ASP A 173 -10.30 -0.99 14.52
CA ASP A 173 -9.24 -1.52 13.65
C ASP A 173 -7.86 -1.56 14.33
N ILE A 174 -7.68 -0.87 15.46
CA ILE A 174 -6.44 -0.82 16.23
C ILE A 174 -6.63 -1.30 17.67
N SER A 175 -5.57 -1.85 18.27
CA SER A 175 -5.60 -2.25 19.68
C SER A 175 -5.67 -1.03 20.61
N VAL A 176 -6.29 -1.21 21.77
CA VAL A 176 -6.43 -0.15 22.80
C VAL A 176 -5.07 0.42 23.22
N SER A 177 -4.06 -0.43 23.39
CA SER A 177 -2.70 0.00 23.75
C SER A 177 -2.06 0.89 22.67
N ARG A 178 -2.30 0.58 21.39
CA ARG A 178 -1.78 1.34 20.26
C ARG A 178 -2.50 2.68 20.11
N ALA A 179 -3.81 2.72 20.33
CA ALA A 179 -4.58 3.96 20.38
C ALA A 179 -4.10 4.87 21.53
N ALA A 180 -3.94 4.29 22.72
CA ALA A 180 -3.43 5.00 23.90
C ALA A 180 -2.01 5.55 23.69
N PHE A 181 -1.12 4.78 23.05
CA PHE A 181 0.23 5.22 22.69
C PHE A 181 0.22 6.45 21.77
N ASN A 182 -0.56 6.41 20.68
CA ASN A 182 -0.65 7.51 19.73
C ASN A 182 -1.15 8.81 20.42
N ARG A 183 -2.15 8.69 21.30
CA ARG A 183 -2.64 9.81 22.10
C ARG A 183 -1.60 10.35 23.07
N ALA A 184 -0.88 9.46 23.75
CA ALA A 184 0.17 9.82 24.69
C ALA A 184 1.32 10.56 23.99
N GLN A 185 1.73 10.10 22.81
CA GLN A 185 2.72 10.78 21.96
C GLN A 185 2.28 12.22 21.63
N LEU A 186 1.05 12.42 21.12
CA LEU A 186 0.53 13.74 20.77
C LEU A 186 0.38 14.65 22.01
N ALA A 187 -0.03 14.08 23.15
CA ALA A 187 -0.13 14.78 24.42
C ALA A 187 1.25 15.28 24.90
N LEU A 188 2.28 14.43 24.85
CA LEU A 188 3.64 14.78 25.25
C LEU A 188 4.28 15.81 24.31
N ALA A 189 4.12 15.66 22.99
CA ALA A 189 4.62 16.62 22.01
C ALA A 189 3.97 18.00 22.19
N THR A 190 2.64 18.04 22.39
CA THR A 190 1.88 19.27 22.66
C THR A 190 2.30 19.90 23.99
N GLY A 191 2.43 19.09 25.05
CA GLY A 191 2.88 19.55 26.36
C GLY A 191 4.27 20.18 26.29
N ALA A 192 5.22 19.55 25.60
CA ALA A 192 6.54 20.09 25.39
C ALA A 192 6.52 21.41 24.60
N ALA A 193 5.72 21.50 23.53
CA ALA A 193 5.55 22.75 22.79
C ALA A 193 4.97 23.88 23.68
N SER A 194 4.00 23.56 24.55
CA SER A 194 3.47 24.50 25.53
C SER A 194 4.54 25.02 26.49
N THR A 195 5.46 24.16 26.93
CA THR A 195 6.59 24.62 27.76
C THR A 195 7.49 25.58 27.00
N MET A 196 7.78 25.34 25.71
CA MET A 196 8.59 26.24 24.88
C MET A 196 7.95 27.63 24.75
N PHE A 197 6.62 27.70 24.65
CA PHE A 197 5.90 28.98 24.68
C PHE A 197 6.04 29.72 26.00
N GLN A 198 6.45 29.08 27.10
CA GLN A 198 6.63 29.71 28.41
C GLN A 198 8.08 30.10 28.72
N VAL A 199 9.06 29.61 27.95
CA VAL A 199 10.48 29.94 28.16
C VAL A 199 10.78 31.38 27.72
N ALA A 200 10.87 32.29 28.68
CA ALA A 200 11.09 33.72 28.42
C ALA A 200 12.41 34.01 27.68
N ARG A 201 13.48 33.24 27.96
CA ARG A 201 14.81 33.41 27.34
C ARG A 201 14.81 33.26 25.82
N LEU A 202 13.83 32.56 25.26
CA LEU A 202 13.73 32.36 23.81
C LEU A 202 13.21 33.61 23.08
N GLY A 203 12.62 34.58 23.77
CA GLY A 203 12.16 35.85 23.18
C GLY A 203 11.26 35.63 21.95
N PRO A 204 11.61 36.19 20.77
CA PRO A 204 10.83 36.01 19.54
C PRO A 204 10.89 34.56 18.99
N TRP A 205 11.91 33.79 19.34
CA TRP A 205 12.10 32.41 18.88
C TRP A 205 11.20 31.40 19.58
N ARG A 206 10.38 31.81 20.54
CA ARG A 206 9.42 30.93 21.25
C ARG A 206 8.47 30.21 20.29
N VAL A 207 8.02 30.90 19.25
CA VAL A 207 7.12 30.30 18.24
C VAL A 207 7.85 29.25 17.41
N ALA A 208 8.99 29.62 16.83
CA ALA A 208 9.78 28.70 16.01
C ALA A 208 10.24 27.47 16.81
N SER A 209 10.73 27.67 18.03
CA SER A 209 11.16 26.58 18.91
C SER A 209 10.02 25.65 19.31
N ALA A 210 8.83 26.18 19.65
CA ALA A 210 7.67 25.34 19.96
C ALA A 210 7.23 24.49 18.77
N ILE A 211 7.20 25.06 17.56
CA ILE A 211 6.89 24.33 16.32
C ILE A 211 7.93 23.22 16.09
N VAL A 212 9.22 23.54 16.22
CA VAL A 212 10.30 22.57 16.03
C VAL A 212 10.22 21.45 17.06
N VAL A 213 10.08 21.77 18.35
CA VAL A 213 10.01 20.79 19.44
C VAL A 213 8.80 19.86 19.28
N TYR A 214 7.62 20.42 18.95
CA TYR A 214 6.43 19.63 18.66
C TYR A 214 6.70 18.58 17.58
N ASN A 215 7.24 19.02 16.44
CA ASN A 215 7.46 18.16 15.28
C ASN A 215 8.58 17.14 15.49
N LEU A 216 9.67 17.53 16.16
CA LEU A 216 10.78 16.62 16.47
C LEU A 216 10.36 15.53 17.44
N LEU A 217 9.62 15.87 18.51
CA LEU A 217 9.12 14.85 19.44
C LEU A 217 8.11 13.93 18.77
N ASN A 218 7.19 14.49 17.99
CA ASN A 218 6.23 13.68 17.23
C ASN A 218 6.96 12.72 16.27
N LEU A 219 7.97 13.20 15.53
CA LEU A 219 8.76 12.37 14.62
C LEU A 219 9.56 11.30 15.38
N PHE A 220 10.21 11.67 16.49
CA PHE A 220 10.99 10.77 17.33
C PHE A 220 10.13 9.60 17.83
N PHE A 221 8.97 9.89 18.43
CA PHE A 221 8.11 8.84 18.97
C PHE A 221 7.63 7.86 17.89
N VAL A 222 7.29 8.39 16.71
CA VAL A 222 6.95 7.57 15.53
C VAL A 222 8.12 6.71 15.10
N MET A 223 9.31 7.29 14.93
CA MET A 223 10.47 6.58 14.41
C MET A 223 10.87 5.42 15.32
N GLU A 224 10.95 5.69 16.63
CA GLU A 224 11.22 4.66 17.64
C GLU A 224 10.13 3.59 17.68
N ALA A 225 8.85 3.97 17.57
CA ALA A 225 7.76 3.00 17.49
C ALA A 225 7.88 2.10 16.24
N GLN A 226 8.23 2.65 15.08
CA GLN A 226 8.43 1.89 13.85
C GLN A 226 9.62 0.94 13.97
N HIS A 227 10.71 1.41 14.57
CA HIS A 227 11.91 0.61 14.80
C HIS A 227 11.63 -0.57 15.73
N LEU A 228 11.04 -0.31 16.90
CA LEU A 228 10.80 -1.32 17.94
C LEU A 228 9.66 -2.28 17.62
N LEU A 229 8.61 -1.83 16.92
CA LEU A 229 7.43 -2.67 16.65
C LEU A 229 7.52 -3.43 15.32
N HIS A 230 8.25 -2.89 14.34
CA HIS A 230 8.31 -3.48 12.99
C HIS A 230 9.74 -3.83 12.55
N GLY A 231 10.76 -3.57 13.37
CA GLY A 231 12.16 -3.92 13.07
C GLY A 231 12.77 -3.15 11.90
N VAL A 232 12.15 -2.03 11.50
CA VAL A 232 12.62 -1.22 10.37
C VAL A 232 13.81 -0.36 10.84
N PRO A 233 14.91 -0.25 10.08
CA PRO A 233 16.03 0.61 10.48
C PRO A 233 15.62 2.09 10.49
N LEU A 234 16.08 2.84 11.51
CA LEU A 234 15.72 4.24 11.72
C LEU A 234 16.03 5.14 10.51
N SER A 235 17.12 4.86 9.80
CA SER A 235 17.50 5.62 8.59
C SER A 235 16.49 5.49 7.45
N GLU A 236 15.91 4.30 7.30
CA GLU A 236 14.88 4.04 6.29
C GLU A 236 13.57 4.73 6.67
N VAL A 237 13.18 4.69 7.95
CA VAL A 237 12.00 5.42 8.43
C VAL A 237 12.20 6.92 8.23
N PHE A 238 13.35 7.46 8.62
CA PHE A 238 13.67 8.89 8.47
C PHE A 238 13.58 9.33 7.00
N HIS A 239 14.24 8.61 6.10
CA HIS A 239 14.23 8.95 4.67
C HIS A 239 12.82 8.85 4.09
N ARG A 240 12.01 7.87 4.53
CA ARG A 240 10.61 7.73 4.09
C ARG A 240 9.72 8.88 4.57
N VAL A 241 9.94 9.39 5.77
CA VAL A 241 9.06 10.41 6.38
C VAL A 241 9.43 11.83 5.97
N VAL A 242 10.73 12.12 5.85
CA VAL A 242 11.21 13.50 5.68
C VAL A 242 11.39 13.87 4.20
N THR A 243 11.35 12.91 3.27
CA THR A 243 11.56 13.17 1.84
C THR A 243 10.25 13.45 1.10
N PRO A 244 10.12 14.58 0.36
CA PRO A 244 11.12 15.63 0.11
C PRO A 244 11.27 16.64 1.27
N VAL A 245 12.52 16.89 1.68
CA VAL A 245 12.84 17.75 2.84
C VAL A 245 12.27 19.17 2.75
N PRO A 246 12.32 19.87 1.60
CA PRO A 246 11.78 21.23 1.52
C PRO A 246 10.26 21.29 1.72
N SER A 247 9.53 20.33 1.13
CA SER A 247 8.08 20.21 1.28
C SER A 247 7.70 19.83 2.71
N PHE A 248 8.48 18.95 3.34
CA PHE A 248 8.33 18.59 4.74
C PHE A 248 8.48 19.82 5.64
N ILE A 249 9.62 20.51 5.60
CA ILE A 249 9.87 21.69 6.45
C ILE A 249 8.86 22.80 6.18
N GLY A 250 8.59 23.09 4.90
CA GLY A 250 7.64 24.14 4.50
C GLY A 250 6.22 23.89 5.03
N SER A 251 5.71 22.65 4.89
CA SER A 251 4.38 22.30 5.38
C SER A 251 4.29 22.40 6.91
N TYR A 252 5.24 21.86 7.66
CA TYR A 252 5.21 21.93 9.13
C TYR A 252 5.35 23.35 9.67
N LEU A 253 6.14 24.21 9.01
CA LEU A 253 6.29 25.60 9.42
C LEU A 253 5.02 26.41 9.12
N VAL A 254 4.44 26.25 7.93
CA VAL A 254 3.17 26.91 7.56
C VAL A 254 2.04 26.46 8.49
N LEU A 255 1.91 25.16 8.73
CA LEU A 255 0.86 24.62 9.62
C LEU A 255 1.10 25.02 11.08
N GLY A 256 2.34 25.08 11.53
CA GLY A 256 2.68 25.55 12.86
C GLY A 256 2.28 27.02 13.05
N CYS A 257 2.64 27.88 12.10
CA CYS A 257 2.21 29.28 12.08
C CYS A 257 0.68 29.43 12.05
N LEU A 258 -0.01 28.61 11.26
CA LEU A 258 -1.48 28.59 11.20
C LEU A 258 -2.10 28.28 12.57
N GLY A 259 -1.52 27.35 13.33
CA GLY A 259 -1.94 27.06 14.70
C GLY A 259 -1.84 28.27 15.63
N ILE A 260 -0.76 29.05 15.52
CA ILE A 260 -0.59 30.29 16.30
C ILE A 260 -1.63 31.34 15.89
N ILE A 261 -1.91 31.46 14.59
CA ILE A 261 -2.95 32.37 14.09
C ILE A 261 -4.31 32.00 14.71
N PHE A 262 -4.67 30.71 14.74
CA PHE A 262 -5.93 30.27 15.38
C PHE A 262 -5.98 30.61 16.87
N ALA A 263 -4.87 30.44 17.58
CA ALA A 263 -4.81 30.80 18.99
C ALA A 263 -4.95 32.32 19.22
N LEU A 264 -4.33 33.15 18.38
CA LEU A 264 -4.44 34.61 18.46
C LEU A 264 -5.86 35.09 18.13
N VAL A 265 -6.46 34.55 17.06
CA VAL A 265 -7.86 34.84 16.70
C VAL A 265 -8.81 34.43 17.82
N TYR A 266 -8.60 33.27 18.45
CA TYR A 266 -9.39 32.84 19.60
C TYR A 266 -9.31 33.84 20.77
N LYS A 267 -8.10 34.31 21.09
CA LYS A 267 -7.89 35.28 22.17
C LYS A 267 -8.57 36.62 21.91
N GLN A 268 -8.61 37.07 20.65
CA GLN A 268 -9.17 38.38 20.29
C GLN A 268 -10.68 38.35 20.03
N LEU A 269 -11.17 37.31 19.36
CA LEU A 269 -12.53 37.26 18.81
C LEU A 269 -13.37 36.08 19.34
N GLY A 270 -12.78 35.18 20.13
CA GLY A 270 -13.45 34.02 20.71
C GLY A 270 -13.61 32.84 19.75
N GLY A 271 -14.32 31.79 20.22
CA GLY A 271 -14.46 30.52 19.49
C GLY A 271 -15.24 30.61 18.17
N PHE A 272 -16.24 31.49 18.10
CA PHE A 272 -17.05 31.69 16.89
C PHE A 272 -16.23 32.22 15.71
N ALA A 273 -15.15 32.96 15.97
CA ALA A 273 -14.27 33.44 14.92
C ALA A 273 -13.31 32.36 14.40
N VAL A 274 -12.96 31.37 15.23
CA VAL A 274 -12.05 30.27 14.84
C VAL A 274 -12.79 29.15 14.11
N ALA A 275 -14.04 28.88 14.48
CA ALA A 275 -14.82 27.78 13.89
C ALA A 275 -14.89 27.83 12.35
N PRO A 276 -15.12 28.99 11.68
CA PRO A 276 -15.11 29.09 10.23
C PRO A 276 -13.75 28.79 9.58
N PHE A 277 -12.62 28.93 10.29
CA PHE A 277 -11.31 28.56 9.77
C PHE A 277 -11.01 27.07 9.92
N LEU A 278 -11.62 26.42 10.91
CA LEU A 278 -11.56 24.97 11.04
C LEU A 278 -12.36 24.29 9.92
N VAL A 279 -13.51 24.84 9.52
CA VAL A 279 -14.38 24.23 8.49
C VAL A 279 -13.65 23.95 7.16
N PRO A 280 -12.87 24.87 6.55
CA PRO A 280 -12.08 24.59 5.35
C PRO A 280 -11.02 23.52 5.53
N LEU A 281 -10.35 23.45 6.69
CA LEU A 281 -9.41 22.37 7.01
C LEU A 281 -10.13 21.02 7.05
N LEU A 282 -11.32 21.01 7.64
CA LEU A 282 -12.19 19.85 7.72
C LEU A 282 -12.74 19.45 6.33
N PHE A 283 -13.13 20.42 5.50
CA PHE A 283 -13.66 20.18 4.15
C PHE A 283 -12.57 19.75 3.16
N ALA A 284 -11.38 20.33 3.23
CA ALA A 284 -10.23 19.91 2.43
C ALA A 284 -9.95 18.42 2.63
N ARG A 285 -10.02 17.93 3.87
CA ARG A 285 -9.91 16.49 4.18
C ARG A 285 -11.00 15.65 3.52
N TYR A 286 -12.25 16.10 3.60
CA TYR A 286 -13.40 15.39 3.02
C TYR A 286 -13.29 15.28 1.49
N ALA A 287 -13.03 16.40 0.81
CA ALA A 287 -12.96 16.46 -0.66
C ALA A 287 -11.82 15.59 -1.21
N LEU A 288 -10.67 15.63 -0.55
CA LEU A 288 -9.49 14.89 -0.94
C LEU A 288 -9.67 13.35 -0.82
N ARG A 289 -10.43 12.86 0.18
CA ARG A 289 -10.78 11.42 0.29
C ARG A 289 -11.62 10.96 -0.89
N HIS A 290 -12.65 11.74 -1.21
CA HIS A 290 -13.59 11.38 -2.26
C HIS A 290 -12.87 11.29 -3.61
N SER A 291 -11.93 12.20 -3.87
CA SER A 291 -11.07 12.17 -5.06
C SER A 291 -10.27 10.85 -5.16
N LYS A 292 -9.67 10.36 -4.07
CA LYS A 292 -8.91 9.10 -4.09
C LYS A 292 -9.75 7.85 -4.24
N GLN A 293 -10.93 7.80 -3.61
CA GLN A 293 -11.84 6.66 -3.77
C GLN A 293 -12.30 6.54 -5.22
N LEU A 294 -12.57 7.67 -5.87
CA LEU A 294 -12.87 7.72 -7.30
C LEU A 294 -11.68 7.28 -8.14
N GLU A 295 -10.47 7.74 -7.82
CA GLU A 295 -9.26 7.34 -8.55
C GLU A 295 -8.97 5.83 -8.43
N GLN A 296 -9.10 5.26 -7.23
CA GLN A 296 -8.93 3.82 -6.98
C GLN A 296 -9.96 3.00 -7.76
N ALA A 297 -11.24 3.38 -7.68
CA ALA A 297 -12.31 2.71 -8.42
C ALA A 297 -12.10 2.83 -9.94
N GLN A 298 -11.61 3.97 -10.43
CA GLN A 298 -11.23 4.14 -11.83
C GLN A 298 -10.05 3.25 -12.23
N ARG A 299 -9.02 3.12 -11.39
CA ARG A 299 -7.88 2.22 -11.66
C ARG A 299 -8.31 0.76 -11.69
N GLU A 300 -9.16 0.33 -10.76
CA GLU A 300 -9.70 -1.03 -10.74
C GLU A 300 -10.54 -1.32 -11.99
N ARG A 301 -11.42 -0.38 -12.39
CA ARG A 301 -12.18 -0.49 -13.63
C ARG A 301 -11.28 -0.58 -14.86
N ARG A 302 -10.23 0.24 -14.95
CA ARG A 302 -9.25 0.18 -16.05
C ARG A 302 -8.51 -1.16 -16.07
N ALA A 303 -8.04 -1.63 -14.93
CA ALA A 303 -7.36 -2.92 -14.84
C ALA A 303 -8.26 -4.11 -15.25
N LEU A 304 -9.56 -4.05 -14.92
CA LEU A 304 -10.54 -5.05 -15.38
C LEU A 304 -10.80 -4.94 -16.89
N ALA A 305 -10.92 -3.73 -17.42
CA ALA A 305 -11.08 -3.50 -18.85
C ALA A 305 -9.88 -4.04 -19.65
N ASP A 306 -8.65 -3.76 -19.20
CA ASP A 306 -7.43 -4.25 -19.84
C ASP A 306 -7.36 -5.78 -19.84
N LYS A 307 -7.73 -6.43 -18.72
CA LYS A 307 -7.81 -7.90 -18.65
C LYS A 307 -8.84 -8.47 -19.61
N LEU A 308 -10.02 -7.86 -19.73
CA LEU A 308 -11.06 -8.32 -20.65
C LEU A 308 -10.60 -8.18 -22.11
N ILE A 309 -9.91 -7.09 -22.46
CA ILE A 309 -9.34 -6.90 -23.81
C ILE A 309 -8.30 -8.00 -24.10
N ASP A 310 -7.39 -8.24 -23.18
CA ASP A 310 -6.32 -9.23 -23.30
C ASP A 310 -6.88 -10.68 -23.38
N GLU A 311 -7.91 -11.02 -22.58
CA GLU A 311 -8.62 -12.30 -22.69
C GLU A 311 -9.33 -12.45 -24.05
N ARG A 312 -9.98 -11.40 -24.54
CA ARG A 312 -10.63 -11.42 -25.87
C ARG A 312 -9.63 -11.55 -27.00
N GLU A 313 -8.47 -10.91 -26.90
CA GLU A 313 -7.42 -10.99 -27.91
C GLU A 313 -6.78 -12.38 -27.93
N ARG A 314 -6.54 -13.00 -26.76
CA ARG A 314 -6.12 -14.40 -26.65
C ARG A 314 -7.12 -15.36 -27.25
N GLU A 315 -8.41 -15.14 -27.00
CA GLU A 315 -9.46 -16.00 -27.54
C GLU A 315 -9.51 -15.88 -29.07
N ARG A 316 -9.40 -14.66 -29.63
CA ARG A 316 -9.29 -14.46 -31.07
C ARG A 316 -8.07 -15.16 -31.67
N ALA A 317 -6.92 -15.08 -31.01
CA ALA A 317 -5.70 -15.75 -31.47
C ALA A 317 -5.83 -17.29 -31.44
N ARG A 318 -6.47 -17.84 -30.39
CA ARG A 318 -6.75 -19.28 -30.29
C ARG A 318 -7.71 -19.73 -31.38
N ILE A 319 -8.83 -19.03 -31.57
CA ILE A 319 -9.79 -19.32 -32.64
C ILE A 319 -9.12 -19.28 -34.01
N ALA A 320 -8.27 -18.27 -34.27
CA ALA A 320 -7.54 -18.19 -35.53
C ALA A 320 -6.60 -19.39 -35.73
N SER A 321 -5.91 -19.84 -34.68
CA SER A 321 -5.06 -21.03 -34.71
C SER A 321 -5.88 -22.29 -35.02
N ASP A 322 -6.96 -22.53 -34.28
CA ASP A 322 -7.80 -23.73 -34.44
C ASP A 322 -8.43 -23.78 -35.84
N MET A 323 -8.88 -22.63 -36.36
CA MET A 323 -9.43 -22.52 -37.72
C MET A 323 -8.35 -22.78 -38.77
N HIS A 324 -7.15 -22.24 -38.57
CA HIS A 324 -6.03 -22.44 -39.50
C HIS A 324 -5.61 -23.91 -39.56
N ASP A 325 -5.54 -24.60 -38.41
CA ASP A 325 -5.18 -26.01 -38.33
C ASP A 325 -6.24 -26.91 -38.99
N LEU A 326 -7.52 -26.63 -38.75
CA LEU A 326 -8.63 -27.36 -39.38
C LEU A 326 -8.62 -27.21 -40.91
N VAL A 327 -8.37 -25.99 -41.41
CA VAL A 327 -8.30 -25.71 -42.85
C VAL A 327 -7.07 -26.37 -43.47
N LEU A 328 -5.90 -26.26 -42.84
CA LEU A 328 -4.67 -26.91 -43.31
C LEU A 328 -4.81 -28.42 -43.41
N GLN A 329 -5.35 -29.06 -42.36
CA GLN A 329 -5.51 -30.51 -42.32
C GLN A 329 -6.42 -31.01 -43.45
N ARG A 330 -7.52 -30.31 -43.71
CA ARG A 330 -8.47 -30.66 -44.78
C ARG A 330 -7.88 -30.42 -46.17
N LEU A 331 -7.15 -29.31 -46.38
CA LEU A 331 -6.46 -29.05 -47.65
C LEU A 331 -5.36 -30.08 -47.94
N ALA A 332 -4.60 -30.51 -46.92
CA ALA A 332 -3.60 -31.57 -47.06
C ALA A 332 -4.23 -32.91 -47.48
N ALA A 333 -5.39 -33.27 -46.90
CA ALA A 333 -6.11 -34.48 -47.27
C ALA A 333 -6.61 -34.44 -48.72
N VAL A 334 -7.08 -33.29 -49.19
CA VAL A 334 -7.47 -33.08 -50.60
C VAL A 334 -6.27 -33.20 -51.54
N GLN A 335 -5.13 -32.62 -51.16
CA GLN A 335 -3.90 -32.70 -51.95
C GLN A 335 -3.42 -34.16 -52.10
N ILE A 336 -3.34 -34.92 -51.00
CA ILE A 336 -2.93 -36.33 -51.02
C ILE A 336 -3.85 -37.18 -51.90
N GLN A 337 -5.17 -36.96 -51.80
CA GLN A 337 -6.10 -37.72 -52.63
C GLN A 337 -6.05 -37.32 -54.10
N SER A 338 -5.77 -36.05 -54.41
CA SER A 338 -5.51 -35.59 -55.78
C SER A 338 -4.26 -36.27 -56.38
N ASP A 339 -3.19 -36.44 -55.59
CA ASP A 339 -1.99 -37.17 -56.00
C ASP A 339 -2.29 -38.67 -56.22
N ASN A 340 -3.15 -39.27 -55.40
CA ASN A 340 -3.59 -40.66 -55.56
C ASN A 340 -4.44 -40.86 -56.83
N ILE A 341 -5.34 -39.94 -57.15
CA ILE A 341 -6.12 -39.96 -58.41
C ILE A 341 -5.16 -39.88 -59.61
N THR A 342 -4.22 -38.93 -59.56
CA THR A 342 -3.20 -38.75 -60.62
C THR A 342 -2.35 -40.01 -60.80
N SER A 343 -1.97 -40.66 -59.71
CA SER A 343 -1.21 -41.91 -59.73
C SER A 343 -2.03 -43.11 -60.26
N ALA A 344 -3.30 -43.21 -59.90
CA ALA A 344 -4.21 -44.25 -60.39
C ALA A 344 -4.46 -44.12 -61.91
N LEU A 345 -4.62 -42.89 -62.41
CA LEU A 345 -4.73 -42.60 -63.84
C LEU A 345 -3.47 -42.99 -64.61
N ARG A 346 -2.27 -42.68 -64.07
CA ARG A 346 -0.99 -43.09 -64.68
C ARG A 346 -0.80 -44.61 -64.73
N ALA A 347 -1.39 -45.33 -63.78
CA ALA A 347 -1.36 -46.80 -63.74
C ALA A 347 -2.44 -47.47 -64.61
N GLY A 348 -3.24 -46.71 -65.37
CA GLY A 348 -4.32 -47.22 -66.22
C GLY A 348 -5.58 -47.68 -65.46
N LYS A 349 -5.68 -47.41 -64.16
CA LYS A 349 -6.81 -47.82 -63.30
C LYS A 349 -7.90 -46.73 -63.29
N VAL A 350 -8.56 -46.57 -64.44
CA VAL A 350 -9.52 -45.47 -64.68
C VAL A 350 -10.74 -45.52 -63.75
N GLU A 351 -11.28 -46.72 -63.50
CA GLU A 351 -12.45 -46.91 -62.63
C GLU A 351 -12.14 -46.50 -61.18
N GLN A 352 -11.00 -46.97 -60.65
CA GLN A 352 -10.53 -46.64 -59.31
C GLN A 352 -10.22 -45.13 -59.14
N ALA A 353 -9.73 -44.47 -60.19
CA ALA A 353 -9.54 -43.02 -60.21
C ALA A 353 -10.87 -42.24 -60.18
N GLY A 354 -11.91 -42.76 -60.86
CA GLY A 354 -13.26 -42.21 -60.83
C GLY A 354 -13.88 -42.28 -59.42
N ASP A 355 -13.74 -43.41 -58.74
CA ASP A 355 -14.23 -43.60 -57.37
C ASP A 355 -13.52 -42.67 -56.37
N LEU A 356 -12.18 -42.57 -56.46
CA LEU A 356 -11.40 -41.63 -55.65
C LEU A 356 -11.81 -40.17 -55.92
N ALA A 357 -12.05 -39.79 -57.18
CA ALA A 357 -12.49 -38.45 -57.53
C ALA A 357 -13.89 -38.13 -56.97
N SER A 358 -14.81 -39.10 -56.98
CA SER A 358 -16.13 -38.94 -56.37
C SER A 358 -16.04 -38.73 -54.85
N THR A 359 -15.19 -39.52 -54.19
CA THR A 359 -14.95 -39.44 -52.73
C THR A 359 -14.33 -38.09 -52.34
N VAL A 360 -13.34 -37.61 -53.09
CA VAL A 360 -12.73 -36.28 -52.86
C VAL A 360 -13.77 -35.18 -53.02
N LYS A 361 -14.61 -35.25 -54.06
CA LYS A 361 -15.66 -34.25 -54.30
C LYS A 361 -16.64 -34.18 -53.13
N GLU A 362 -17.04 -35.33 -52.60
CA GLU A 362 -17.98 -35.42 -51.47
C GLU A 362 -17.35 -34.89 -50.18
N GLN A 363 -16.08 -35.24 -49.90
CA GLN A 363 -15.34 -34.72 -48.76
C GLN A 363 -15.08 -33.21 -48.83
N VAL A 364 -14.77 -32.66 -50.01
CA VAL A 364 -14.63 -31.21 -50.21
C VAL A 364 -15.96 -30.50 -50.00
N ALA A 365 -17.07 -31.05 -50.51
CA ALA A 365 -18.39 -30.48 -50.31
C ALA A 365 -18.80 -30.46 -48.82
N GLY A 366 -18.56 -31.56 -48.11
CA GLY A 366 -18.75 -31.62 -46.65
C GLY A 366 -17.84 -30.62 -45.91
N ALA A 367 -16.59 -30.50 -46.33
CA ALA A 367 -15.65 -29.58 -45.69
C ALA A 367 -16.05 -28.10 -45.80
N ILE A 368 -16.56 -27.71 -46.97
CA ILE A 368 -17.08 -26.36 -47.21
C ILE A 368 -18.34 -26.08 -46.37
N ALA A 369 -19.22 -27.07 -46.23
CA ALA A 369 -20.44 -26.94 -45.42
C ALA A 369 -20.11 -26.72 -43.93
N ASP A 370 -19.15 -27.46 -43.38
CA ASP A 370 -18.70 -27.30 -41.99
C ASP A 370 -18.09 -25.92 -41.73
N ILE A 371 -17.19 -25.45 -42.61
CA ILE A 371 -16.57 -24.12 -42.50
C ILE A 371 -17.64 -23.03 -42.53
N ARG A 372 -18.63 -23.16 -43.42
CA ARG A 372 -19.72 -22.20 -43.53
C ARG A 372 -20.56 -22.15 -42.26
N THR A 373 -20.79 -23.30 -41.63
CA THR A 373 -21.51 -23.42 -40.35
C THR A 373 -20.71 -22.79 -39.21
N ALA A 374 -19.42 -23.09 -39.12
CA ALA A 374 -18.52 -22.52 -38.11
C ALA A 374 -18.41 -20.98 -38.22
N ILE A 375 -18.29 -20.43 -39.43
CA ILE A 375 -18.29 -18.98 -39.66
C ILE A 375 -19.64 -18.35 -39.27
N ALA A 376 -20.75 -19.02 -39.56
CA ALA A 376 -22.07 -18.53 -39.18
C ALA A 376 -22.27 -18.48 -37.66
N ASP A 377 -21.77 -19.48 -36.93
CA ASP A 377 -21.83 -19.52 -35.46
C ASP A 377 -20.93 -18.48 -34.81
N LEU A 378 -19.71 -18.28 -35.33
CA LEU A 378 -18.81 -17.20 -34.90
C LEU A 378 -19.44 -15.81 -35.13
N ARG A 379 -20.09 -15.60 -36.28
CA ARG A 379 -20.79 -14.34 -36.57
C ARG A 379 -21.95 -14.10 -35.61
N ARG A 380 -22.69 -15.15 -35.23
CA ARG A 380 -23.81 -15.05 -34.29
C ARG A 380 -23.34 -14.68 -32.89
N SER A 381 -22.30 -15.38 -32.39
CA SER A 381 -21.68 -15.09 -31.09
C SER A 381 -21.08 -13.69 -30.99
N ALA A 382 -20.51 -13.16 -32.08
CA ALA A 382 -19.98 -11.80 -32.12
C ALA A 382 -21.07 -10.71 -32.03
N LEU A 383 -22.28 -10.99 -32.54
CA LEU A 383 -23.41 -10.07 -32.47
C LEU A 383 -24.08 -10.11 -31.08
N ASP A 384 -24.25 -11.29 -30.49
CA ASP A 384 -24.82 -11.45 -29.14
C ASP A 384 -23.95 -10.78 -28.06
N GLY A 385 -22.63 -10.71 -28.28
CA GLY A 385 -21.71 -10.01 -27.38
C GLY A 385 -21.74 -8.47 -27.50
N ALA A 386 -22.32 -7.91 -28.56
CA ALA A 386 -22.41 -6.46 -28.78
C ALA A 386 -23.67 -5.84 -28.14
N ASP A 387 -24.72 -6.63 -27.91
CA ASP A 387 -25.98 -6.18 -27.28
C ASP A 387 -25.92 -6.10 -25.74
N LEU A 388 -24.81 -6.53 -25.12
CA LEU A 388 -24.60 -6.47 -23.65
C LEU A 388 -23.62 -5.38 -23.20
N GLY A 389 -23.28 -4.43 -24.09
CA GLY A 389 -22.34 -3.31 -23.85
C GLY A 389 -23.02 -2.03 -23.39
#